data_AF-A0ABD5EEJ4-F1
#
_entry.id   AF-A0ABD5EEJ4-F1
#
_cell.length_a   1.000
_cell.length_b   1.000
_cell.length_c   1.000
_cell.angle_alpha   90.00
_cell.angle_beta   90.00
_cell.angle_gamma   90.00
#
_symmetry.space_group_name_H-M   'P 1'
#
loop_
_entity.id
_entity.type
_entity.pdbx_description
1 polymer ?
#
loop_
_entity_poly.entity_id
_entity_poly.type
_entity_poly.pdbx_seq_one_letter_code
_entity_poly.pdbx_strand_id
1 'polypeptide(L)'
;MTPHHGLWLAEAHTPSPFSFVVLAIIFALSVTQLVSPRLFWRLNRPLQRPFVKDYDATEPSTKGYAVMRLTAGIVAAACLVFLVTALR
;
A
#
# COMPACT_ATOMS: atom_id res chain seq x y z
N MET A 1 -3.18 -2.61 -47.05
CA MET A 1 -3.36 -3.34 -45.77
C MET A 1 -1.99 -3.45 -45.11
N THR A 2 -1.68 -2.55 -44.19
CA THR A 2 -0.48 -2.55 -43.35
C THR A 2 -0.92 -2.78 -41.91
N PRO A 3 -0.38 -3.77 -41.18
CA PRO A 3 -0.81 -4.05 -39.83
C PRO A 3 -0.13 -3.07 -38.87
N HIS A 4 -0.89 -2.11 -38.31
CA HIS A 4 -0.42 -1.16 -37.30
C HIS A 4 -0.55 -1.70 -35.86
N HIS A 5 -0.59 -3.02 -35.66
CA HIS A 5 -0.93 -3.67 -34.39
C HIS A 5 0.23 -3.84 -33.40
N GLY A 6 1.29 -3.02 -33.49
CA GLY A 6 2.51 -3.19 -32.69
C GLY A 6 2.90 -2.03 -31.77
N LEU A 7 2.21 -0.88 -31.84
CA LEU A 7 2.70 0.38 -31.28
C LEU A 7 2.00 0.85 -29.99
N TRP A 8 1.22 0.00 -29.33
CA TRP A 8 0.38 0.37 -28.17
C TRP A 8 0.80 -0.24 -26.82
N LEU A 9 1.89 -1.00 -26.74
CA LEU A 9 2.27 -1.73 -25.51
C LEU A 9 3.54 -1.23 -24.81
N ALA A 10 4.05 -0.05 -25.15
CA ALA A 10 5.25 0.50 -24.49
C ALA A 10 5.23 2.03 -24.36
N GLU A 11 4.07 2.63 -24.08
CA GLU A 11 4.13 3.92 -23.39
C GLU A 11 4.62 3.62 -21.97
N ALA A 12 5.91 3.86 -21.74
CA ALA A 12 6.46 4.03 -20.41
C ALA A 12 5.74 5.23 -19.79
N HIS A 13 4.58 4.97 -19.20
CA HIS A 13 3.81 6.00 -18.52
C HIS A 13 4.62 6.40 -17.30
N THR A 14 5.39 7.48 -17.44
CA THR A 14 6.12 8.10 -16.34
C THR A 14 5.09 8.41 -15.26
N PRO A 15 5.21 7.82 -14.06
CA PRO A 15 4.21 8.04 -13.03
C PRO A 15 4.18 9.53 -12.71
N SER A 16 2.97 10.09 -12.72
CA SER A 16 2.78 11.49 -12.37
C SER A 16 3.42 11.77 -11.00
N PRO A 17 3.91 12.99 -10.73
CA PRO A 17 4.42 13.35 -9.40
C PRO A 17 3.42 13.03 -8.28
N PHE A 18 2.13 13.16 -8.57
CA PHE A 18 1.04 12.76 -7.69
C PHE A 18 1.07 11.25 -7.39
N SER A 19 1.13 10.40 -8.42
CA SER A 19 1.20 8.94 -8.27
C SER A 19 2.42 8.51 -7.46
N PHE A 20 3.58 9.16 -7.68
CA PHE A 20 4.80 8.89 -6.93
C PHE A 20 4.63 9.17 -5.43
N VAL A 21 4.08 10.34 -5.08
CA VAL A 21 3.82 10.72 -3.68
C VAL A 21 2.83 9.74 -3.03
N VAL A 22 1.75 9.38 -3.72
CA VAL A 22 0.78 8.41 -3.22
C VAL A 22 1.43 7.05 -2.95
N LEU A 23 2.23 6.53 -3.88
CA LEU A 23 2.94 5.27 -3.71
C LEU A 23 3.95 5.32 -2.55
N ALA A 24 4.67 6.43 -2.38
CA ALA A 24 5.59 6.63 -1.27
C ALA A 24 4.87 6.61 0.09
N ILE A 25 3.71 7.25 0.19
CA ILE A 25 2.87 7.23 1.40
C ILE A 25 2.39 5.81 1.68
N ILE A 26 1.83 5.12 0.68
CA ILE A 26 1.35 3.74 0.85
C ILE A 26 2.49 2.82 1.27
N PHE A 27 3.68 2.97 0.68
CA PHE A 27 4.87 2.23 1.07
C PHE A 27 5.22 2.46 2.55
N ALA A 28 5.28 3.71 3.00
CA ALA A 28 5.58 4.04 4.39
C ALA A 28 4.54 3.47 5.37
N LEU A 29 3.25 3.56 5.05
CA LEU A 29 2.18 2.96 5.86
C LEU A 29 2.30 1.43 5.89
N SER A 30 2.60 0.81 4.75
CA SER A 30 2.80 -0.65 4.65
C SER A 30 4.01 -1.11 5.47
N VAL A 31 5.14 -0.40 5.41
CA VAL A 31 6.30 -0.69 6.27
C VAL A 31 5.95 -0.57 7.74
N THR A 32 5.19 0.48 8.12
CA THR A 32 4.74 0.66 9.51
C THR A 32 3.89 -0.53 9.97
N GLN A 33 2.95 -0.98 9.15
CA GLN A 33 2.11 -2.15 9.44
C GLN A 33 2.93 -3.45 9.46
N LEU A 34 3.95 -3.57 8.62
CA LEU A 34 4.84 -4.73 8.59
C LEU A 34 5.69 -4.84 9.85
N VAL A 35 6.23 -3.72 10.36
CA VAL A 35 7.10 -3.67 11.54
C VAL A 35 6.29 -3.73 12.83
N SER A 36 5.27 -2.89 12.94
CA SER A 36 4.44 -2.74 14.15
C SER A 36 2.96 -2.57 13.78
N PRO A 37 2.25 -3.66 13.45
CA PRO A 37 0.84 -3.59 13.06
C PRO A 37 -0.04 -3.12 14.23
N ARG A 38 0.39 -3.32 15.48
CA ARG A 38 -0.30 -2.85 16.68
C ARG A 38 -0.20 -1.33 16.86
N LEU A 39 0.96 -0.75 16.56
CA LEU A 39 1.12 0.71 16.52
C LEU A 39 0.27 1.29 15.39
N PHE A 40 0.35 0.70 14.20
CA PHE A 40 -0.45 1.12 13.05
C PHE A 40 -1.95 1.06 13.33
N TRP A 41 -2.42 0.01 14.00
CA TRP A 41 -3.79 -0.08 14.50
C TRP A 41 -4.11 1.15 15.35
N ARG A 42 -3.41 1.33 16.48
CA ARG A 42 -3.67 2.41 17.45
C ARG A 42 -3.65 3.81 16.85
N LEU A 43 -2.74 4.08 15.91
CA LEU A 43 -2.66 5.38 15.23
C LEU A 43 -3.89 5.68 14.37
N ASN A 44 -4.55 4.64 13.84
CA ASN A 44 -5.78 4.79 13.09
C ASN A 44 -7.02 4.97 13.97
N ARG A 45 -6.90 4.91 15.31
CA ARG A 45 -8.05 5.06 16.23
C ARG A 45 -8.90 6.31 15.99
N PRO A 46 -8.33 7.53 15.80
CA PRO A 46 -9.13 8.72 15.53
C PRO A 46 -9.90 8.63 14.21
N LEU A 47 -9.32 7.98 13.20
CA LEU A 47 -9.91 7.81 11.88
C LEU A 47 -10.97 6.71 11.85
N GLN A 48 -10.81 5.67 12.66
CA GLN A 48 -11.73 4.53 12.71
C GLN A 48 -12.89 4.72 13.69
N ARG A 49 -12.72 5.52 14.75
CA ARG A 49 -13.76 5.79 15.77
C ARG A 49 -15.13 6.20 15.20
N PRO A 50 -15.23 7.05 14.15
CA PRO A 50 -16.52 7.40 13.57
C PRO A 50 -17.27 6.22 12.94
N PHE A 51 -16.55 5.18 12.53
CA PHE A 51 -17.10 4.03 11.79
C PHE A 51 -17.20 2.76 12.64
N VAL A 52 -16.50 2.71 13.77
CA VAL A 52 -16.43 1.54 14.63
C VAL A 52 -16.96 1.88 16.02
N LYS A 53 -18.09 1.25 16.39
CA LYS A 53 -18.80 1.49 17.65
C LYS A 53 -17.94 1.17 18.88
N ASP A 54 -17.18 0.08 18.83
CA ASP A 54 -16.21 -0.29 19.87
C ASP A 54 -14.88 -0.67 19.21
N TYR A 55 -14.01 0.34 19.10
CA TYR A 55 -12.71 0.19 18.47
C TYR A 55 -11.82 -0.82 19.19
N ASP A 56 -11.84 -0.83 20.52
CA ASP A 56 -10.96 -1.67 21.32
C ASP A 56 -11.43 -3.15 21.27
N ALA A 57 -12.73 -3.40 21.15
CA ALA A 57 -13.27 -4.74 20.88
C ALA A 57 -12.94 -5.29 19.48
N THR A 58 -12.57 -4.41 18.53
CA THR A 58 -12.17 -4.82 17.17
C THR A 58 -10.66 -4.98 16.99
N GLU A 59 -9.86 -4.86 18.06
CA GLU A 59 -8.41 -5.06 17.95
C GLU A 59 -8.10 -6.47 17.39
N PRO A 60 -7.26 -6.57 16.34
CA PRO A 60 -6.89 -7.85 15.76
C PRO A 60 -6.22 -8.78 16.78
N SER A 61 -6.57 -10.06 16.72
CA SER A 61 -5.84 -11.10 17.47
C SER A 61 -4.40 -11.26 16.98
N THR A 62 -3.58 -12.05 17.67
CA THR A 62 -2.21 -12.39 17.21
C THR A 62 -2.19 -12.94 15.78
N LYS A 63 -3.17 -13.78 15.42
CA LYS A 63 -3.31 -14.29 14.04
C LYS A 63 -3.73 -13.19 13.07
N GLY A 64 -4.63 -12.30 13.51
CA GLY A 64 -5.02 -11.12 12.73
C GLY A 64 -3.82 -10.22 12.43
N TYR A 65 -2.96 -9.97 13.42
CA TYR A 65 -1.72 -9.23 13.22
C TYR A 65 -0.72 -9.93 12.30
N ALA A 66 -0.65 -11.27 12.32
CA ALA A 66 0.17 -12.01 11.38
C ALA A 66 -0.31 -11.82 9.94
N VAL A 67 -1.62 -11.90 9.69
CA VAL A 67 -2.22 -11.63 8.38
C VAL A 67 -1.96 -10.18 7.96
N MET A 68 -2.10 -9.21 8.87
CA MET A 68 -1.80 -7.81 8.58
C MET A 68 -0.36 -7.61 8.13
N ARG A 69 0.61 -8.29 8.76
CA ARG A 69 2.03 -8.23 8.35
C ARG A 69 2.22 -8.86 6.98
N LEU A 70 1.61 -10.01 6.71
CA LEU A 70 1.70 -10.66 5.41
C LEU A 70 1.19 -9.75 4.28
N THR A 71 -0.02 -9.21 4.45
CA THR A 71 -0.61 -8.28 3.48
C THR A 71 0.26 -7.03 3.32
N ALA A 72 0.74 -6.45 4.42
CA ALA A 72 1.62 -5.28 4.39
C ALA A 72 2.95 -5.57 3.66
N GLY A 73 3.52 -6.77 3.83
CA GLY A 73 4.72 -7.19 3.13
C GLY A 73 4.51 -7.26 1.61
N ILE A 74 3.38 -7.83 1.18
CA ILE A 74 3.01 -7.91 -0.25
C ILE A 74 2.85 -6.50 -0.84
N VAL A 75 2.10 -5.62 -0.15
CA VAL A 75 1.86 -4.25 -0.62
C VAL A 75 3.15 -3.43 -0.64
N ALA A 76 3.99 -3.54 0.39
CA ALA A 76 5.28 -2.86 0.44
C ALA A 76 6.20 -3.31 -0.70
N ALA A 77 6.27 -4.61 -0.97
CA ALA A 77 7.06 -5.15 -2.08
C ALA A 77 6.56 -4.62 -3.44
N ALA A 78 5.26 -4.60 -3.67
CA ALA A 78 4.67 -4.06 -4.90
C ALA A 78 4.99 -2.56 -5.06
N CYS A 79 4.76 -1.76 -4.01
CA CYS A 79 5.05 -0.32 -4.04
C CYS A 79 6.54 -0.05 -4.29
N LEU A 80 7.43 -0.84 -3.67
CA LEU A 80 8.87 -0.73 -3.89
C LEU A 80 9.24 -1.00 -5.35
N VAL A 81 8.67 -2.05 -5.96
CA VAL A 81 8.88 -2.35 -7.38
C VAL A 81 8.46 -1.16 -8.23
N PHE A 82 7.25 -0.62 -8.04
CA PHE A 82 6.76 0.52 -8.81
C PHE A 82 7.61 1.79 -8.61
N LEU A 83 8.00 2.11 -7.38
CA LEU A 83 8.84 3.26 -7.07
C LEU A 83 10.24 3.13 -7.70
N VAL A 84 10.85 1.95 -7.65
CA VAL A 84 12.16 1.72 -8.27
C VAL A 84 12.07 1.78 -9.79
N THR A 85 11.01 1.24 -10.40
CA THR A 85 10.80 1.35 -11.84
C THR A 85 10.51 2.79 -12.29
N ALA A 86 9.89 3.60 -11.43
CA ALA A 86 9.60 5.00 -11.70
C ALA A 86 10.85 5.90 -11.73
N LEU A 87 11.92 5.47 -11.08
CA LEU A 87 13.17 6.23 -10.93
C LEU A 87 14.24 5.85 -11.98
N ARG A 88 13.95 4.86 -12.83
CA ARG A 88 14.83 4.41 -13.92
C ARG A 88 14.38 5.02 -15.24
#